data_AF-A0A3N9P3G7-F1
#
_entry.id   AF-A0A3N9P3G7-F1
#
_cell.length_a   1.000
_cell.length_b   1.000
_cell.length_c   1.000
_cell.angle_alpha   90.00
_cell.angle_beta   90.00
_cell.angle_gamma   90.00
#
_symmetry.space_group_name_H-M   'P 1'
#
loop_
_entity.id
_entity.type
_entity.pdbx_description
1 polymer ?
#
loop_
_entity_poly.entity_id
_entity_poly.type
_entity_poly.pdbx_seq_one_letter_code
_entity_poly.pdbx_strand_id
1 'polypeptide(L)'
;MDAKLTLKLDKAVIEKAKSFAKSNKTSLSSLVQGFFERLPEKETQLNLSPTVKELVGVLEIENESEIDVYKEQYLSEKYLHE
;
A
#
# COMPACT_ATOMS: atom_id res chain seq x y z
N MET A 1 21.86 -15.43 3.55
CA MET A 1 21.50 -16.51 4.48
C MET A 1 20.09 -16.91 4.14
N ASP A 2 19.83 -18.18 3.90
CA ASP A 2 18.52 -18.63 3.42
C ASP A 2 17.73 -19.24 4.58
N ALA A 3 16.48 -18.81 4.74
CA ALA A 3 15.55 -19.33 5.74
C ALA A 3 14.32 -19.94 5.06
N LYS A 4 13.76 -21.00 5.64
CA LYS A 4 12.53 -21.63 5.15
C LYS A 4 11.32 -21.05 5.89
N LEU A 5 10.36 -20.51 5.13
CA LEU A 5 9.06 -20.07 5.63
C LEU A 5 7.99 -21.09 5.24
N THR A 6 7.19 -21.56 6.21
CA THR A 6 6.06 -22.46 5.97
C THR A 6 4.77 -21.75 6.34
N LEU A 7 3.84 -21.64 5.38
CA LEU A 7 2.56 -20.95 5.56
C LEU A 7 1.41 -21.96 5.47
N LYS A 8 0.41 -21.80 6.33
CA LYS A 8 -0.85 -22.56 6.25
C LYS A 8 -1.84 -21.77 5.39
N LEU A 9 -2.27 -22.36 4.28
CA LEU A 9 -3.16 -21.74 3.30
C LEU A 9 -4.20 -22.77 2.85
N ASP A 10 -5.28 -22.29 2.24
CA ASP A 10 -6.26 -23.16 1.61
C ASP A 10 -5.61 -23.95 0.45
N LYS A 11 -5.93 -25.24 0.36
CA LYS A 11 -5.42 -26.15 -0.68
C LYS A 11 -5.77 -25.65 -2.09
N ALA A 12 -6.97 -25.12 -2.30
CA ALA A 12 -7.40 -24.59 -3.59
C ALA A 12 -6.55 -23.38 -4.02
N VAL A 13 -6.18 -22.52 -3.07
CA VAL A 13 -5.29 -21.37 -3.32
C VAL A 13 -3.89 -21.84 -3.70
N ILE A 14 -3.35 -22.85 -2.99
CA ILE A 14 -2.03 -23.43 -3.30
C ILE A 14 -2.00 -24.00 -4.72
N GLU A 15 -3.03 -24.76 -5.13
CA GLU A 15 -3.08 -25.37 -6.45
C GLU A 15 -3.24 -24.33 -7.58
N LYS A 16 -4.03 -23.28 -7.34
CA LYS A 16 -4.12 -22.13 -8.27
C LYS A 16 -2.76 -21.45 -8.45
N ALA A 17 -2.05 -21.20 -7.35
CA ALA A 17 -0.75 -20.55 -7.38
C ALA A 17 0.32 -21.41 -8.08
N LYS A 18 0.34 -22.73 -7.84
CA LYS A 18 1.22 -23.67 -8.57
C LYS A 18 0.95 -23.68 -10.06
N SER A 19 -0.33 -23.67 -10.46
CA SER A 19 -0.73 -23.66 -11.86
C SER A 19 -0.23 -22.39 -12.56
N PHE A 20 -0.38 -21.23 -11.91
CA PHE A 20 0.17 -19.96 -12.39
C PHE A 20 1.71 -19.98 -12.47
N ALA A 21 2.40 -20.50 -11.47
CA ALA A 21 3.86 -20.59 -11.51
C ALA A 21 4.34 -21.44 -12.70
N LYS A 22 3.68 -22.58 -12.94
CA LYS A 22 3.97 -23.48 -14.05
C LYS A 22 3.73 -22.82 -15.41
N SER A 23 2.61 -22.11 -15.59
CA SER A 23 2.32 -21.41 -16.86
C SER A 23 3.33 -20.30 -17.15
N ASN A 24 3.84 -19.65 -16.11
CA ASN A 24 4.85 -18.59 -16.19
C ASN A 24 6.30 -19.10 -16.15
N LYS A 25 6.51 -20.43 -16.25
CA LYS A 25 7.83 -21.08 -16.22
C LYS A 25 8.70 -20.64 -15.03
N THR A 26 8.06 -20.41 -13.88
CA THR A 26 8.71 -19.94 -12.65
C THR A 26 8.36 -20.84 -11.47
N SER A 27 9.06 -20.67 -10.36
CA SER A 27 8.77 -21.40 -9.11
C SER A 27 7.82 -20.58 -8.23
N LEU A 28 7.00 -21.28 -7.43
CA LEU A 28 6.13 -20.62 -6.46
C LEU A 28 6.97 -19.84 -5.43
N SER A 29 8.12 -20.39 -5.02
CA SER A 29 9.05 -19.71 -4.12
C SER A 29 9.58 -18.41 -4.74
N SER A 30 9.91 -18.40 -6.03
CA SER A 30 10.38 -17.20 -6.74
C SER A 30 9.31 -16.12 -6.83
N LEU A 31 8.04 -16.51 -7.05
CA LEU A 31 6.92 -15.56 -7.06
C LEU A 31 6.73 -14.90 -5.69
N VAL A 32 6.76 -15.70 -4.63
CA VAL A 32 6.57 -15.22 -3.26
C VAL A 32 7.78 -14.38 -2.80
N GLN A 33 8.99 -14.81 -3.13
CA GLN A 33 10.23 -14.06 -2.92
C GLN A 33 10.14 -12.66 -3.55
N GLY A 34 9.78 -12.58 -4.84
CA GLY A 34 9.63 -11.30 -5.52
C GLY A 34 8.46 -10.45 -4.99
N PHE A 35 7.47 -11.04 -4.33
CA PHE A 35 6.48 -10.28 -3.57
C PHE A 35 7.10 -9.73 -2.26
N PHE A 36 7.81 -10.55 -1.50
CA PHE A 36 8.46 -10.13 -0.26
C PHE A 36 9.52 -9.06 -0.47
N GLU A 37 10.27 -9.10 -1.56
CA GLU A 37 11.24 -8.05 -1.94
C GLU A 37 10.60 -6.69 -2.22
N ARG A 38 9.30 -6.68 -2.56
CA ARG A 38 8.53 -5.44 -2.79
C ARG A 38 7.81 -4.96 -1.54
N LEU A 39 7.87 -5.71 -0.43
CA LEU A 39 7.31 -5.23 0.82
C LEU A 39 8.13 -4.03 1.31
N PRO A 40 7.48 -2.95 1.76
CA PRO A 40 8.19 -1.80 2.29
C PRO A 40 8.96 -2.19 3.56
N GLU A 41 10.25 -1.83 3.65
CA GLU A 41 11.15 -2.16 4.77
C GLU A 41 10.72 -1.52 6.12
N LYS A 42 9.92 -0.48 6.05
CA LYS A 42 9.25 0.26 7.12
C LYS A 42 8.15 1.06 6.44
N GLU A 43 7.16 1.54 7.18
CA GLU A 43 6.39 2.69 6.71
C GLU A 43 7.40 3.73 6.23
N THR A 44 7.49 3.88 4.92
CA THR A 44 8.21 4.98 4.32
C THR A 44 7.42 6.18 4.82
N GLN A 45 7.87 6.78 5.92
CA GLN A 45 7.61 8.18 6.15
C GLN A 45 7.94 8.82 4.82
N LEU A 46 6.91 9.20 4.08
CA LEU A 46 7.07 9.72 2.74
C LEU A 46 8.13 10.81 2.89
N ASN A 47 9.29 10.62 2.28
CA ASN A 47 10.34 11.63 2.22
C ASN A 47 9.88 12.69 1.23
N LEU A 48 8.74 13.31 1.55
CA LEU A 48 8.19 14.47 0.89
C LEU A 48 9.16 15.61 1.16
N SER A 49 9.44 16.42 0.13
CA SER A 49 10.20 17.65 0.33
C SER A 49 9.49 18.51 1.39
N PRO A 50 10.20 19.42 2.10
CA PRO A 50 9.58 20.30 3.10
C PRO A 50 8.33 21.01 2.55
N THR A 51 8.38 21.45 1.30
CA THR A 51 7.25 22.06 0.59
C THR A 51 6.07 21.09 0.41
N VAL A 52 6.33 19.83 0.08
CA VAL A 52 5.26 18.84 -0.08
C VAL A 52 4.71 18.40 1.28
N LYS A 53 5.53 18.39 2.35
CA LYS A 53 5.03 18.22 3.73
C LYS A 53 4.16 19.38 4.17
N GLU A 54 4.48 20.62 3.81
CA GLU A 54 3.63 21.79 4.05
C GLU A 54 2.30 21.71 3.29
N LEU A 55 2.31 21.19 2.05
CA LEU A 55 1.07 20.95 1.28
C LEU A 55 0.21 19.83 1.87
N VAL A 56 0.84 18.77 2.41
CA VAL A 56 0.13 17.62 3.00
C VAL A 56 -0.29 17.91 4.45
N GLY A 57 0.44 18.75 5.17
CA GLY A 57 0.31 19.06 6.61
C GLY A 57 -0.91 19.90 7.00
N VAL A 58 -1.95 19.88 6.19
CA VAL A 58 -3.25 20.49 6.51
C VAL A 58 -4.34 19.42 6.66
N LEU A 59 -4.05 18.18 6.25
CA LEU A 59 -5.02 17.09 6.19
C LEU A 59 -4.59 15.89 7.03
N GLU A 60 -4.82 15.97 8.34
CA GLU A 60 -4.84 14.79 9.21
C GLU A 60 -6.16 14.04 8.99
N ILE A 61 -6.20 13.20 7.97
CA ILE A 61 -7.38 12.38 7.65
C ILE A 61 -7.09 10.96 8.11
N GLU A 62 -7.66 10.56 9.24
CA GLU A 62 -7.51 9.20 9.77
C GLU A 62 -8.42 8.19 9.05
N ASN A 63 -9.52 8.66 8.43
CA ASN A 63 -10.47 7.83 7.70
C ASN A 63 -10.89 8.47 6.36
N GLU A 64 -10.92 7.68 5.29
CA GLU A 64 -11.28 8.11 3.93
C GLU A 64 -12.67 8.78 3.85
N SER A 65 -13.56 8.50 4.81
CA SER A 65 -14.89 9.12 4.94
C SER A 65 -14.88 10.59 5.37
N GLU A 66 -13.77 11.12 5.87
CA GLU A 66 -13.66 12.50 6.37
C GLU A 66 -13.11 13.47 5.31
N ILE A 67 -12.66 12.94 4.15
CA ILE A 67 -12.08 13.71 3.05
C ILE A 67 -13.10 14.73 2.49
N ASP A 68 -14.34 14.31 2.30
CA ASP A 68 -15.37 15.17 1.69
C ASP A 68 -15.76 16.32 2.63
N VAL A 69 -15.83 16.06 3.94
CA VAL A 69 -16.15 17.07 4.96
C VAL A 69 -15.05 18.13 5.05
N TYR A 70 -13.79 17.71 5.05
CA TYR A 70 -12.67 18.65 5.08
C TYR A 70 -12.62 19.49 3.80
N LYS A 71 -12.86 18.86 2.65
CA LYS A 71 -12.89 19.55 1.36
C LYS A 71 -13.98 20.61 1.32
N GLU A 72 -15.17 20.31 1.84
CA GLU A 72 -16.25 21.30 1.96
C GLU A 72 -15.86 22.47 2.89
N GLN A 73 -15.26 22.18 4.05
CA GLN A 73 -14.79 23.22 4.97
C GLN A 73 -13.73 24.13 4.35
N TYR A 74 -12.69 23.56 3.74
CA TYR A 74 -11.62 24.34 3.10
C TYR A 74 -12.16 25.23 1.97
N LEU A 75 -13.06 24.70 1.13
CA LEU A 75 -13.66 25.48 0.06
C LEU A 75 -14.60 26.57 0.62
N SER A 76 -15.31 26.29 1.70
CA SER A 76 -16.14 27.31 2.36
C SER A 76 -15.30 28.44 2.95
N GLU A 77 -14.21 28.15 3.66
CA GLU A 77 -13.34 29.20 4.23
C GLU A 77 -12.63 30.02 3.15
N LYS A 78 -12.21 29.36 2.07
CA LYS A 78 -11.45 30.00 0.98
C LYS A 78 -12.31 30.88 0.07
N TYR A 79 -13.58 30.54 -0.11
CA TYR A 79 -14.45 31.17 -1.11
C TYR A 79 -15.74 31.79 -0.55
N LEU A 80 -16.06 31.59 0.74
CA LEU A 80 -17.27 32.14 1.36
C LEU A 80 -16.99 33.35 2.29
N HIS A 81 -15.77 33.87 2.28
CA HIS A 81 -15.43 35.19 2.81
C HIS A 81 -15.16 36.16 1.64
N GLU A 82 -16.22 36.48 0.89
CA GLU A 82 -16.34 37.75 0.15
C GLU A 82 -17.18 38.74 0.96
#